data_AF-A0AAV0WFT7-F1
#
_entry.id   AF-A0AAV0WFT7-F1
#
_cell.length_a   1.000
_cell.length_b   1.000
_cell.length_c   1.000
_cell.angle_alpha   90.00
_cell.angle_beta   90.00
_cell.angle_gamma   90.00
#
_symmetry.space_group_name_H-M   'P 1'
#
loop_
_entity.id
_entity.type
_entity.pdbx_description
1 polymer ?
#
loop_
_entity_poly.entity_id
_entity_poly.type
_entity_poly.pdbx_seq_one_letter_code
_entity_poly.pdbx_strand_id
1 'polypeptide(L)'
;MEHFRERQVDQSYHRRRIQMVHGEVSYHLAQVLTGHGCFGTYLHKYCNQATDACAQCGTTPDTPEHAVFQCDAWHKWRTEACVYLEVDNITPENTTAIMLSSTNSWERVNSLFTRIMMCREREERRVQRGGV
;
A
#
# COMPACT_ATOMS: atom_id res chain seq x y z
N MET A 1 1.17 33.02 -36.49
CA MET A 1 1.77 33.38 -35.20
C MET A 1 0.70 33.08 -34.16
N GLU A 2 0.83 32.16 -33.20
CA GLU A 2 1.99 31.71 -32.44
C GLU A 2 1.97 30.19 -32.25
N HIS A 3 3.15 29.57 -32.34
CA HIS A 3 3.38 28.17 -32.01
C HIS A 3 3.41 28.01 -30.48
N PHE A 4 2.37 27.44 -29.88
CA PHE A 4 2.40 27.00 -28.49
C PHE A 4 3.15 25.66 -28.41
N ARG A 5 4.45 25.72 -28.09
CA ARG A 5 5.25 24.54 -27.75
C ARG A 5 4.79 24.03 -26.38
N GLU A 6 3.93 23.01 -26.37
CA GLU A 6 3.68 22.25 -25.16
C GLU A 6 4.96 21.53 -24.73
N ARG A 7 5.38 21.88 -23.52
CA ARG A 7 6.57 21.38 -22.84
C ARG A 7 6.48 19.86 -22.75
N GLN A 8 7.43 19.16 -23.37
CA GLN A 8 7.70 17.78 -23.02
C GLN A 8 8.02 17.74 -21.53
N VAL A 9 7.13 17.13 -20.75
CA VAL A 9 7.41 16.78 -19.36
C VAL A 9 8.51 15.72 -19.44
N ASP A 10 9.72 16.12 -19.08
CA ASP A 10 10.86 15.23 -19.01
C ASP A 10 10.57 14.10 -18.00
N GLN A 11 10.40 12.87 -18.50
CA GLN A 11 10.19 11.67 -17.69
C GLN A 11 11.42 11.29 -16.84
N SER A 12 12.54 12.02 -16.94
CA SER A 12 13.77 11.78 -16.18
C SER A 12 13.63 12.04 -14.68
N TYR A 13 12.60 12.77 -14.22
CA TYR A 13 12.45 13.17 -12.81
C TYR A 13 12.02 12.03 -11.86
N HIS A 14 11.80 10.80 -12.35
CA HIS A 14 11.21 9.71 -11.56
C HIS A 14 12.17 8.62 -11.04
N ARG A 15 13.48 8.70 -11.26
CA ARG A 15 14.36 7.55 -10.97
C ARG A 15 15.48 7.82 -9.97
N ARG A 16 15.10 7.94 -8.70
CA ARG A 16 15.87 7.34 -7.59
C ARG A 16 14.91 6.58 -6.70
N ARG A 17 14.48 5.42 -7.19
CA ARG A 17 13.82 4.44 -6.35
C ARG A 17 14.90 3.88 -5.43
N ILE A 18 14.61 3.81 -4.13
CA ILE A 18 15.47 3.11 -3.18
C ILE A 18 15.53 1.65 -3.66
N GLN A 19 16.67 1.26 -4.22
CA GLN A 19 16.95 -0.13 -4.58
C GLN A 19 17.30 -0.85 -3.28
N MET A 20 16.44 -1.77 -2.86
CA MET A 20 16.76 -2.72 -1.81
C MET A 20 17.42 -3.93 -2.48
N VAL A 21 18.21 -4.70 -1.72
CA VAL A 21 19.05 -5.80 -2.23
C VAL A 21 18.30 -6.76 -3.16
N HIS A 22 16.98 -6.92 -2.96
CA HIS A 22 16.13 -7.87 -3.69
C HIS A 22 15.04 -7.22 -4.55
N GLY A 23 14.89 -5.90 -4.57
CA GLY A 23 13.87 -5.25 -5.40
C GLY A 23 13.67 -3.75 -5.14
N GLU A 24 12.86 -3.13 -5.99
CA GLU A 24 12.51 -1.71 -5.86
C GLU A 24 11.30 -1.52 -4.94
N VAL A 25 11.31 -0.45 -4.15
CA VAL A 25 10.13 -0.03 -3.39
C VAL A 25 9.05 0.44 -4.36
N SER A 26 7.90 -0.25 -4.40
CA SER A 26 6.73 0.16 -5.19
C SER A 26 6.00 1.34 -4.58
N TYR A 27 5.16 2.02 -5.36
CA TYR A 27 4.33 3.12 -4.88
C TYR A 27 3.47 2.71 -3.67
N HIS A 28 2.79 1.56 -3.77
CA HIS A 28 1.95 1.04 -2.69
C HIS A 28 2.77 0.54 -1.49
N LEU A 29 3.95 -0.04 -1.72
CA LEU A 29 4.85 -0.41 -0.62
C LEU A 29 5.36 0.85 0.12
N ALA A 30 5.74 1.90 -0.61
CA ALA A 30 6.15 3.17 -0.01
C ALA A 30 5.03 3.79 0.84
N GLN A 31 3.79 3.75 0.36
CA GLN A 31 2.62 4.18 1.13
C GLN A 31 2.49 3.40 2.44
N VAL A 32 2.57 2.06 2.40
CA VAL A 32 2.52 1.21 3.62
C VAL A 32 3.64 1.57 4.60
N LEU A 33 4.87 1.68 4.11
CA LEU A 33 6.04 1.97 4.95
C LEU A 33 6.00 3.36 5.59
N THR A 34 5.37 4.32 4.94
CA THR A 34 5.32 5.72 5.40
C THR A 34 3.99 6.10 6.05
N GLY A 35 3.00 5.22 6.00
CA GLY A 35 1.63 5.46 6.45
C GLY A 35 0.86 6.51 5.66
N HIS A 36 1.26 6.78 4.41
CA HIS A 36 0.57 7.71 3.51
C HIS A 36 -0.49 6.99 2.66
N GLY A 37 -1.56 7.71 2.31
CA GLY A 37 -2.56 7.24 1.36
C GLY A 37 -3.90 6.92 2.04
N CYS A 38 -4.57 5.86 1.59
CA CYS A 38 -5.95 5.55 1.98
C CYS A 38 -6.09 4.88 3.37
N PHE A 39 -5.25 5.24 4.34
CA PHE A 39 -5.39 4.80 5.72
C PHE A 39 -6.32 5.74 6.49
N GLY A 40 -7.30 5.23 7.23
CA GLY A 40 -8.23 6.05 8.01
C GLY A 40 -7.49 7.01 8.96
N THR A 41 -6.42 6.55 9.60
CA THR A 41 -5.54 7.42 10.43
C THR A 41 -4.93 8.60 9.65
N TYR A 42 -4.51 8.38 8.40
CA TYR A 42 -3.99 9.43 7.54
C TYR A 42 -5.10 10.36 7.04
N LEU A 43 -6.20 9.80 6.56
CA LEU A 43 -7.32 10.54 5.98
C LEU A 43 -8.05 11.40 7.01
N HIS A 44 -8.24 10.89 8.23
CA HIS A 44 -8.82 11.65 9.35
C HIS A 44 -7.92 12.84 9.74
N LYS A 45 -6.60 12.61 9.78
CA LYS A 45 -5.64 13.64 10.21
C LYS A 45 -5.37 14.72 9.16
N TYR A 46 -5.33 14.36 7.87
CA TYR A 46 -4.85 15.24 6.81
C TYR A 46 -5.84 15.49 5.66
N CYS A 47 -6.95 14.74 5.59
CA CYS A 47 -7.90 14.79 4.48
C CYS A 47 -9.36 14.99 4.91
N ASN A 48 -9.59 15.49 6.13
CA ASN A 48 -10.92 15.82 6.69
C ASN A 48 -11.94 14.65 6.67
N GLN A 49 -11.47 13.40 6.73
CA GLN A 49 -12.39 12.28 6.94
C GLN A 49 -12.92 12.31 8.38
N ALA A 50 -14.21 12.02 8.58
CA ALA A 50 -14.86 12.13 9.88
C ALA A 50 -14.39 11.10 10.92
N THR A 51 -13.85 9.96 10.46
CA THR A 51 -13.38 8.87 11.33
C THR A 51 -12.07 8.31 10.78
N ASP A 52 -11.27 7.74 11.67
CA ASP A 52 -10.09 6.94 11.37
C ASP A 52 -10.38 5.43 11.32
N ALA A 53 -11.66 5.04 11.20
CA ALA A 53 -12.09 3.65 11.11
C ALA A 53 -11.75 3.05 9.74
N CYS A 54 -11.45 1.76 9.74
CA CYS A 54 -11.14 1.02 8.52
C CYS A 54 -12.41 0.86 7.69
N ALA A 55 -12.42 1.36 6.45
CA ALA A 55 -13.59 1.27 5.56
C ALA A 55 -13.97 -0.18 5.20
N GLN A 56 -13.07 -1.14 5.45
CA GLN A 56 -13.21 -2.53 5.02
C GLN A 56 -13.69 -3.45 6.12
N CYS A 57 -13.33 -3.18 7.39
CA CYS A 57 -13.71 -4.03 8.52
C CYS A 57 -14.24 -3.25 9.74
N GLY A 58 -14.24 -1.92 9.72
CA GLY A 58 -14.71 -1.07 10.81
C GLY A 58 -13.77 -0.93 12.01
N THR A 59 -12.64 -1.66 12.05
CA THR A 59 -11.66 -1.54 13.14
C THR A 59 -11.10 -0.12 13.23
N THR A 60 -10.91 0.37 14.45
CA THR A 60 -10.37 1.70 14.75
C THR A 60 -9.23 1.56 15.78
N PRO A 61 -8.04 2.15 15.55
CA PRO A 61 -7.65 2.96 14.39
C PRO A 61 -7.24 2.13 13.15
N ASP A 62 -7.50 2.65 11.95
CA ASP A 62 -7.02 2.09 10.67
C ASP A 62 -5.58 2.55 10.40
N THR A 63 -4.63 1.88 11.04
CA THR A 63 -3.18 2.08 10.82
C THR A 63 -2.68 1.29 9.61
N PRO A 64 -1.46 1.58 9.10
CA PRO A 64 -0.84 0.74 8.08
C PRO A 64 -0.68 -0.71 8.53
N GLU A 65 -0.32 -0.91 9.79
CA GLU A 65 -0.15 -2.25 10.38
C GLU A 65 -1.47 -3.01 10.40
N HIS A 66 -2.55 -2.35 10.83
CA HIS A 66 -3.88 -2.91 10.75
C HIS A 66 -4.23 -3.28 9.31
N ALA A 67 -4.11 -2.33 8.39
CA ALA A 67 -4.55 -2.47 7.02
C ALA A 67 -3.91 -3.66 6.27
N VAL A 68 -2.61 -3.92 6.46
CA VAL A 68 -1.92 -4.99 5.72
C VAL A 68 -1.71 -6.28 6.50
N PHE A 69 -1.59 -6.23 7.83
CA PHE A 69 -1.30 -7.43 8.64
C PHE A 69 -2.51 -7.98 9.40
N GLN A 70 -3.49 -7.16 9.75
CA GLN A 70 -4.54 -7.57 10.70
C GLN A 70 -5.94 -7.58 10.08
N CYS A 71 -6.24 -6.65 9.16
CA CYS A 71 -7.59 -6.44 8.62
C CYS A 71 -8.20 -7.74 8.07
N ASP A 72 -9.37 -8.12 8.60
CA ASP A 72 -10.02 -9.39 8.27
C ASP A 72 -10.42 -9.52 6.81
N ALA A 73 -10.68 -8.38 6.14
CA ALA A 73 -10.99 -8.33 4.71
C ALA A 73 -9.92 -8.97 3.83
N TRP A 74 -8.66 -9.00 4.30
CA TRP A 74 -7.51 -9.52 3.53
C TRP A 74 -6.94 -10.82 4.09
N HIS A 75 -7.60 -11.45 5.06
CA HIS A 75 -7.12 -12.69 5.69
C HIS A 75 -6.77 -13.75 4.64
N LYS A 76 -7.67 -14.00 3.68
CA LYS A 76 -7.44 -14.98 2.61
C LYS A 76 -6.16 -14.71 1.81
N TRP A 77 -5.89 -13.45 1.46
CA TRP A 77 -4.70 -13.11 0.67
C TRP A 77 -3.42 -13.22 1.48
N ARG A 78 -3.47 -12.90 2.78
CA ARG A 78 -2.34 -13.16 3.69
C ARG A 78 -2.06 -14.65 3.79
N THR A 79 -3.08 -15.48 4.00
CA THR A 79 -2.93 -16.94 4.06
C THR A 79 -2.33 -17.51 2.78
N GLU A 80 -2.82 -17.07 1.61
CA GLU A 80 -2.22 -17.45 0.32
C GLU A 80 -0.75 -17.04 0.20
N ALA A 81 -0.34 -15.92 0.80
CA ALA A 81 1.06 -15.49 0.81
C ALA A 81 1.91 -16.28 1.81
N CYS A 82 1.40 -16.54 3.01
CA CYS A 82 2.05 -17.39 4.02
C CYS A 82 2.38 -18.78 3.46
N VAL A 83 1.43 -19.41 2.76
CA VAL A 83 1.64 -20.72 2.12
C VAL A 83 2.78 -20.68 1.10
N TYR A 84 2.83 -19.65 0.27
CA TYR A 84 3.91 -19.49 -0.73
C TYR A 84 5.28 -19.25 -0.09
N LEU A 85 5.30 -18.48 1.01
CA LEU A 85 6.53 -18.08 1.71
C LEU A 85 7.01 -19.13 2.72
N GLU A 86 6.23 -20.19 2.96
CA GLU A 86 6.50 -21.21 3.98
C GLU A 86 6.68 -20.60 5.38
N VAL A 87 5.84 -19.62 5.73
CA VAL A 87 5.81 -18.98 7.05
C VAL A 87 4.42 -19.09 7.68
N ASP A 88 4.35 -19.11 9.02
CA ASP A 88 3.06 -19.16 9.73
C ASP A 88 2.26 -17.87 9.52
N ASN A 89 2.91 -16.73 9.71
CA ASN A 89 2.29 -15.41 9.63
C ASN A 89 3.25 -14.37 9.06
N ILE A 90 2.70 -13.39 8.34
CA ILE A 90 3.40 -12.17 7.96
C ILE A 90 3.03 -11.08 8.97
N THR A 91 4.01 -10.56 9.70
CA THR A 91 3.83 -9.57 10.77
C THR A 91 4.77 -8.37 10.56
N PRO A 92 4.52 -7.21 11.19
CA PRO A 92 5.44 -6.07 11.11
C PRO A 92 6.90 -6.45 11.47
N GLU A 93 7.08 -7.35 12.43
CA GLU A 93 8.39 -7.72 12.97
C GLU A 93 9.20 -8.61 12.04
N ASN A 94 8.53 -9.47 11.25
CA ASN A 94 9.21 -10.43 10.37
C ASN A 94 9.22 -10.04 8.90
N THR A 95 8.36 -9.11 8.47
CA THR A 95 8.17 -8.78 7.04
C THR A 95 9.47 -8.33 6.38
N THR A 96 10.24 -7.47 7.05
CA THR A 96 11.53 -7.02 6.49
C THR A 96 12.50 -8.18 6.32
N ALA A 97 12.60 -9.09 7.28
CA ALA A 97 13.46 -10.27 7.17
C ALA A 97 13.02 -11.19 6.03
N ILE A 98 11.71 -11.43 5.89
CA ILE A 98 11.15 -12.22 4.78
C ILE A 98 11.52 -11.58 3.43
N MET A 99 11.26 -10.28 3.28
CA MET A 99 11.54 -9.56 2.04
C MET A 99 13.03 -9.54 1.68
N LEU A 100 13.91 -9.57 2.69
CA LEU A 100 15.36 -9.61 2.50
C LEU A 100 15.92 -11.03 2.30
N SER A 101 15.11 -12.08 2.40
CA SER A 101 15.60 -13.45 2.23
C SER A 101 15.84 -13.84 0.76
N SER A 102 15.06 -13.26 -0.16
CA SER A 102 15.14 -13.59 -1.59
C SER A 102 14.31 -12.62 -2.43
N THR A 103 14.63 -12.52 -3.72
CA THR A 103 13.83 -11.77 -4.71
C THR A 103 12.39 -12.29 -4.81
N ASN A 104 12.18 -13.61 -4.78
CA ASN A 104 10.83 -14.18 -4.82
C ASN A 104 10.00 -13.80 -3.58
N SER A 105 10.63 -13.77 -2.40
CA SER A 105 9.94 -13.34 -1.17
C SER A 105 9.62 -11.85 -1.19
N TRP A 106 10.55 -11.03 -1.68
CA TRP A 106 10.31 -9.60 -1.94
C TRP A 106 9.11 -9.39 -2.86
N GLU A 107 9.11 -10.03 -4.03
CA GLU A 107 8.04 -9.92 -5.01
C GLU A 107 6.71 -10.36 -4.44
N ARG A 108 6.68 -11.48 -3.71
CA ARG A 108 5.45 -11.99 -3.11
C ARG A 108 4.82 -11.02 -2.11
N VAL A 109 5.62 -10.49 -1.19
CA VAL A 109 5.15 -9.51 -0.19
C VAL A 109 4.74 -8.21 -0.87
N ASN A 110 5.55 -7.72 -1.82
CA ASN A 110 5.24 -6.49 -2.55
C ASN A 110 3.94 -6.62 -3.36
N SER A 111 3.70 -7.77 -4.01
CA SER A 111 2.44 -8.05 -4.72
C SER A 111 1.24 -8.13 -3.76
N LEU A 112 1.40 -8.73 -2.59
CA LEU A 112 0.35 -8.76 -1.56
C LEU A 112 -0.05 -7.33 -1.14
N PHE A 113 0.92 -6.50 -0.76
CA PHE A 113 0.64 -5.13 -0.31
C PHE A 113 0.08 -4.27 -1.43
N THR A 114 0.60 -4.41 -2.65
CA THR A 114 0.07 -3.75 -3.84
C THR A 114 -1.40 -4.11 -4.05
N ARG A 115 -1.76 -5.40 -3.97
CA ARG A 115 -3.13 -5.86 -4.16
C ARG A 115 -4.09 -5.29 -3.10
N ILE A 116 -3.67 -5.32 -1.83
CA ILE A 116 -4.43 -4.73 -0.71
C ILE A 116 -4.66 -3.24 -0.95
N MET A 117 -3.59 -2.49 -1.20
CA MET A 117 -3.66 -1.04 -1.35
C MET A 117 -4.49 -0.63 -2.58
N MET A 118 -4.34 -1.31 -3.72
CA MET A 118 -5.17 -1.05 -4.90
C MET A 118 -6.67 -1.20 -4.61
N CYS A 119 -7.06 -2.21 -3.84
CA CYS A 119 -8.46 -2.41 -3.46
C CYS A 119 -8.95 -1.32 -2.49
N ARG A 120 -8.13 -0.93 -1.51
CA ARG A 120 -8.47 0.14 -0.56
C ARG A 120 -8.60 1.49 -1.27
N GLU A 121 -7.67 1.85 -2.14
CA GLU A 121 -7.75 3.08 -2.94
C GLU A 121 -8.95 3.08 -3.89
N ARG A 122 -9.35 1.93 -4.44
CA ARG A 122 -10.56 1.84 -5.27
C ARG A 122 -11.80 2.19 -4.44
N GLU A 123 -11.86 1.75 -3.19
CA GLU A 123 -12.99 2.02 -2.32
C GLU A 123 -13.01 3.48 -1.87
N GLU A 124 -11.87 4.03 -1.47
CA GLU A 124 -11.74 5.44 -1.11
C GLU A 124 -12.18 6.37 -2.27
N ARG A 125 -11.77 6.06 -3.52
CA ARG A 125 -12.22 6.79 -4.71
C ARG A 125 -13.72 6.67 -4.98
N ARG A 126 -14.36 5.56 -4.58
CA ARG A 126 -15.82 5.41 -4.71
C ARG A 126 -16.55 6.29 -3.70
N VAL A 127 -16.08 6.30 -2.46
CA VAL A 127 -16.65 7.14 -1.40
C VAL A 127 -16.55 8.63 -1.78
N GLN A 128 -15.40 9.07 -2.30
CA GLN A 128 -15.22 10.45 -2.77
C GLN A 128 -16.15 10.84 -3.93
N ARG A 129 -16.44 9.90 -4.84
CA ARG A 129 -17.32 10.14 -5.99
C ARG A 129 -18.81 10.03 -5.66
N GLY A 130 -19.15 9.25 -4.65
CA GLY A 130 -20.52 9.06 -4.16
C GLY A 130 -20.96 10.12 -3.15
N GLY A 131 -20.06 10.99 -2.70
CA GLY A 131 -20.37 12.17 -1.91
C GLY A 131 -20.84 13.35 -2.77
N VAL A 132 -22.07 13.26 -3.31
CA VAL A 132 -22.90 14.39 -3.78
C VAL A 132 -24.32 14.17 -3.33
#